data_AF-A0A485KZU9-F1
#
_entry.id   AF-A0A485KZU9-F1
#
_cell.length_a   1.000
_cell.length_b   1.000
_cell.length_c   1.000
_cell.angle_alpha   90.00
_cell.angle_beta   90.00
_cell.angle_gamma   90.00
#
_symmetry.space_group_name_H-M   'P 1'
#
loop_
_entity.id
_entity.type
_entity.pdbx_description
1 polymer ?
#
loop_
_entity_poly.entity_id
_entity_poly.type
_entity_poly.pdbx_seq_one_letter_code
_entity_poly.pdbx_strand_id
1 'polypeptide(L)'
;MLTFPGNDWFDHASFHVSCHSHDGTVKDGHAKSAVYTISIRNKLTPHTKLHVTKSDFDFEAFRDRVSLALDHGHVCPAACPWYFVDMTTHIPKRRVLTSATSKSAIAAHIQMFQDLLNHTVAFMRCPESRFCSKPTDVLPPLVFDFLFANVDDDGIPHGLLDTLEDASCTLTALKHKSPRHTYHTQKQQLERELCAVCKITLRSEATHELAIVGISTLPCKHAFHDECIVVALNASDSLDCPSCVTDDDSTDMRGPPATSPQTAP
;
A
#
# COMPACT_ATOMS: atom_id res chain seq x y z
N MET A 1 10.07 -5.39 -18.75
CA MET A 1 9.80 -5.57 -17.31
C MET A 1 8.78 -4.53 -16.93
N LEU A 2 7.68 -4.96 -16.31
CA LEU A 2 6.63 -4.06 -15.83
C LEU A 2 7.18 -3.15 -14.75
N THR A 3 6.85 -1.86 -14.83
CA THR A 3 7.29 -0.86 -13.86
C THR A 3 6.43 -0.97 -12.59
N PHE A 4 7.07 -1.01 -11.43
CA PHE A 4 6.39 -1.02 -10.13
C PHE A 4 5.72 0.35 -9.89
N PRO A 5 4.38 0.42 -9.69
CA PRO A 5 3.65 1.69 -9.59
C PRO A 5 3.84 2.42 -8.25
N GLY A 6 4.39 1.75 -7.23
CA GLY A 6 4.53 2.30 -5.88
C GLY A 6 3.81 1.46 -4.83
N ASN A 7 4.10 1.77 -3.56
CA ASN A 7 3.59 1.01 -2.42
C ASN A 7 2.10 1.24 -2.17
N ASP A 8 1.63 2.45 -2.44
CA ASP A 8 0.24 2.90 -2.31
C ASP A 8 -0.71 2.16 -3.25
N TRP A 9 -0.22 1.60 -4.36
CA TRP A 9 -1.00 0.70 -5.21
C TRP A 9 -1.62 -0.47 -4.42
N PHE A 10 -0.91 -1.00 -3.42
CA PHE A 10 -1.42 -2.08 -2.57
C PHE A 10 -2.58 -1.68 -1.66
N ASP A 11 -2.83 -0.37 -1.45
CA ASP A 11 -4.01 0.09 -0.71
C ASP A 11 -5.32 -0.18 -1.47
N HIS A 12 -5.21 -0.19 -2.80
CA HIS A 12 -6.33 -0.33 -3.72
C HIS A 12 -6.37 -1.68 -4.43
N ALA A 13 -5.26 -2.42 -4.45
CA ALA A 13 -5.22 -3.77 -4.97
C ALA A 13 -6.01 -4.76 -4.10
N SER A 14 -6.61 -5.74 -4.74
CA SER A 14 -7.24 -6.89 -4.07
C SER A 14 -6.95 -8.17 -4.82
N PHE A 15 -6.72 -9.24 -4.06
CA PHE A 15 -6.26 -10.52 -4.56
C PHE A 15 -7.24 -11.61 -4.18
N HIS A 16 -7.62 -12.45 -5.15
CA HIS A 16 -8.43 -13.64 -4.89
C HIS A 16 -7.82 -14.87 -5.55
N VAL A 17 -7.48 -15.88 -4.75
CA VAL A 17 -6.89 -17.14 -5.21
C VAL A 17 -8.01 -18.16 -5.48
N SER A 18 -7.95 -18.80 -6.64
CA SER A 18 -8.87 -19.89 -7.01
C SER A 18 -8.14 -21.02 -7.73
N CYS A 19 -8.81 -22.16 -7.88
CA CYS A 19 -8.33 -23.22 -8.76
C CYS A 19 -8.29 -22.71 -10.21
N HIS A 20 -7.25 -23.05 -10.99
CA HIS A 20 -7.20 -22.74 -12.42
C HIS A 20 -7.98 -23.77 -13.24
N SER A 21 -7.66 -25.05 -13.07
CA SER A 21 -8.39 -26.17 -13.65
C SER A 21 -8.08 -27.44 -12.85
N HIS A 22 -9.03 -28.39 -12.80
CA HIS A 22 -8.84 -29.63 -12.04
C HIS A 22 -7.80 -30.59 -12.65
N ASP A 23 -7.45 -30.40 -13.93
CA ASP A 23 -6.52 -31.25 -14.68
C ASP A 23 -5.18 -30.56 -15.00
N GLY A 24 -5.05 -29.26 -14.69
CA GLY A 24 -3.84 -28.48 -14.91
C GLY A 24 -2.79 -28.80 -13.85
N THR A 25 -1.71 -29.49 -14.25
CA THR A 25 -0.56 -29.73 -13.38
C THR A 25 0.74 -29.31 -14.04
N VAL A 26 1.65 -28.74 -13.26
CA VAL A 26 3.02 -28.40 -13.66
C VAL A 26 3.98 -29.38 -13.00
N LYS A 27 5.10 -29.68 -13.65
CA LYS A 27 6.13 -30.58 -13.13
C LYS A 27 7.44 -29.83 -12.95
N ASP A 28 8.12 -30.11 -11.84
CA ASP A 28 9.49 -29.72 -11.58
C ASP A 28 10.26 -30.96 -11.11
N GLY A 29 11.07 -31.52 -12.01
CA GLY A 29 11.68 -32.84 -11.83
C GLY A 29 10.63 -33.94 -11.61
N HIS A 30 10.67 -34.58 -10.43
CA HIS A 30 9.71 -35.61 -10.03
C HIS A 30 8.48 -35.06 -9.28
N ALA A 31 8.49 -33.79 -8.88
CA ALA A 31 7.38 -33.16 -8.18
C ALA A 31 6.29 -32.72 -9.15
N LYS A 32 5.04 -32.80 -8.71
CA LYS A 32 3.87 -32.26 -9.42
C LYS A 32 3.23 -31.17 -8.58
N SER A 33 2.75 -30.13 -9.24
CA SER A 33 2.06 -29.02 -8.63
C SER A 33 0.75 -28.74 -9.35
N ALA A 34 -0.28 -28.33 -8.61
CA ALA A 34 -1.50 -27.81 -9.20
C ALA A 34 -1.30 -26.37 -9.69
N VAL A 35 -2.19 -25.89 -10.56
CA VAL A 35 -2.19 -24.50 -11.04
C VAL A 35 -3.34 -23.73 -10.39
N TYR A 36 -3.00 -22.55 -9.91
CA TYR A 36 -3.88 -21.60 -9.22
C TYR A 36 -4.02 -20.34 -10.07
N THR A 37 -5.20 -19.74 -10.03
CA THR A 37 -5.45 -18.43 -10.63
C THR A 37 -5.50 -17.39 -9.52
N ILE A 38 -4.68 -16.34 -9.63
CA ILE A 38 -4.78 -15.15 -8.80
C ILE A 38 -5.53 -14.10 -9.60
N SER A 39 -6.70 -13.73 -9.11
CA SER A 39 -7.51 -12.62 -9.59
C SER A 39 -7.02 -11.32 -8.95
N ILE A 40 -6.53 -10.38 -9.76
CA ILE A 40 -6.06 -9.06 -9.33
C ILE A 40 -7.09 -8.02 -9.77
N ARG A 41 -7.53 -7.18 -8.83
CA ARG A 41 -8.42 -6.04 -9.11
C ARG A 41 -7.90 -4.79 -8.45
N ASN A 42 -8.05 -3.66 -9.13
CA ASN A 42 -7.84 -2.35 -8.54
C ASN A 42 -9.21 -1.73 -8.16
N LYS A 43 -9.37 -1.32 -6.91
CA LYS A 43 -10.62 -0.73 -6.40
C LYS A 43 -10.90 0.64 -7.00
N LEU A 44 -9.88 1.35 -7.50
CA LEU A 44 -10.04 2.63 -8.19
C LEU A 44 -10.70 2.44 -9.57
N THR A 45 -10.49 1.27 -10.18
CA THR A 45 -11.03 0.91 -11.50
C THR A 45 -11.79 -0.42 -11.39
N PRO A 46 -13.01 -0.44 -10.80
CA PRO A 46 -13.72 -1.68 -10.43
C PRO A 46 -13.99 -2.65 -11.58
N HIS A 47 -14.03 -2.14 -12.81
CA HIS A 47 -14.28 -2.92 -14.03
C HIS A 47 -13.02 -3.60 -14.57
N THR A 48 -11.86 -3.25 -14.02
CA THR A 48 -10.56 -3.71 -14.48
C THR A 48 -10.09 -4.87 -13.62
N LYS A 49 -9.86 -6.02 -14.25
CA LYS A 49 -9.41 -7.25 -13.60
C LYS A 49 -8.39 -7.96 -14.46
N LEU A 50 -7.34 -8.47 -13.82
CA LEU A 50 -6.37 -9.37 -14.44
C LEU A 50 -6.40 -10.73 -13.74
N HIS A 51 -6.12 -11.77 -14.51
CA HIS A 51 -5.95 -13.13 -14.03
C HIS A 51 -4.54 -13.59 -14.34
N VAL A 52 -3.79 -13.97 -13.31
CA VAL A 52 -2.46 -14.56 -13.46
C VAL A 52 -2.46 -15.97 -12.93
N THR A 53 -1.63 -16.84 -13.49
CA THR A 53 -1.50 -18.24 -13.07
C THR A 53 -0.22 -18.46 -12.29
N LYS A 54 -0.30 -19.26 -11.23
CA LYS A 54 0.82 -19.65 -10.37
C LYS A 54 0.71 -21.12 -9.98
N SER A 55 1.83 -21.74 -9.70
CA SER A 55 1.96 -23.10 -9.18
C SER A 55 2.49 -23.07 -7.75
N ASP A 56 2.45 -24.20 -7.05
CA ASP A 56 3.12 -24.37 -5.75
C ASP A 56 4.60 -23.99 -5.83
N PHE A 57 5.26 -24.27 -6.96
CA PHE A 57 6.67 -23.92 -7.17
C PHE A 57 6.89 -22.41 -7.21
N ASP A 58 5.95 -21.65 -7.79
CA ASP A 58 6.03 -20.20 -7.81
C ASP A 58 5.88 -19.62 -6.40
N PHE A 59 4.96 -20.18 -5.59
CA PHE A 59 4.80 -19.79 -4.19
C PHE A 59 6.01 -20.17 -3.34
N GLU A 60 6.61 -21.34 -3.56
CA GLU A 60 7.87 -21.74 -2.91
C GLU A 60 9.00 -20.77 -3.24
N ALA A 61 9.18 -20.43 -4.53
CA ALA A 61 10.20 -19.48 -4.95
C ALA A 61 9.95 -18.07 -4.41
N PHE A 62 8.68 -17.67 -4.31
CA PHE A 62 8.29 -16.40 -3.67
C PHE A 62 8.64 -16.40 -2.18
N ARG A 63 8.28 -17.45 -1.43
CA ARG A 63 8.68 -17.62 -0.02
C ARG A 63 10.17 -17.49 0.13
N ASP A 64 10.94 -18.26 -0.63
CA ASP A 64 12.39 -18.31 -0.47
C ASP A 64 13.04 -16.95 -0.76
N ARG A 65 12.55 -16.22 -1.78
CA ARG A 65 12.98 -14.85 -2.07
C ARG A 65 12.63 -13.87 -0.95
N VAL A 66 11.41 -13.91 -0.43
CA VAL A 66 11.00 -13.02 0.66
C VAL A 66 11.75 -13.35 1.95
N SER A 67 11.87 -14.63 2.30
CA SER A 67 12.62 -15.09 3.47
C SER A 67 14.09 -14.65 3.41
N LEU A 68 14.72 -14.75 2.24
CA LEU A 68 16.08 -14.25 2.03
C LEU A 68 16.14 -12.72 2.18
N ALA A 69 15.19 -12.01 1.57
CA ALA A 69 15.14 -10.55 1.59
C ALA A 69 14.91 -9.97 2.99
N LEU A 70 14.08 -10.62 3.81
CA LEU A 70 13.80 -10.21 5.19
C LEU A 70 15.04 -10.30 6.10
N ASP A 71 16.09 -11.02 5.70
CA ASP A 71 17.35 -11.17 6.45
C ASP A 71 17.13 -11.58 7.91
N HIS A 72 17.03 -12.89 8.13
CA HIS A 72 16.75 -13.46 9.44
C HIS A 72 17.67 -12.92 10.53
N GLY A 73 17.08 -12.35 11.58
CA GLY A 73 17.82 -11.96 12.78
C GLY A 73 18.33 -10.53 12.79
N HIS A 74 17.91 -9.67 11.86
CA HIS A 74 18.08 -8.23 12.04
C HIS A 74 17.24 -7.73 13.23
N VAL A 75 17.78 -6.75 13.97
CA VAL A 75 17.05 -6.10 15.07
C VAL A 75 16.10 -5.09 14.45
N CYS A 76 14.80 -5.31 14.64
CA CYS A 76 13.76 -4.55 13.97
C CYS A 76 12.69 -4.09 14.96
N PRO A 77 12.27 -2.82 14.94
CA PRO A 77 11.10 -2.36 15.68
C PRO A 77 9.77 -2.79 15.01
N ALA A 78 9.80 -3.22 13.76
CA ALA A 78 8.64 -3.76 13.05
C ALA A 78 8.45 -5.26 13.31
N ALA A 79 7.29 -5.80 12.93
CA ALA A 79 6.97 -7.22 13.05
C ALA A 79 7.73 -8.15 12.05
N CYS A 80 8.88 -7.73 11.52
CA CYS A 80 9.66 -8.50 10.54
C CYS A 80 10.00 -9.92 11.03
N PRO A 81 10.44 -10.15 12.29
CA PRO A 81 10.71 -11.51 12.78
C PRO A 81 9.46 -12.39 12.82
N TRP A 82 8.29 -11.81 13.10
CA TRP A 82 7.02 -12.54 13.14
C TRP A 82 6.53 -12.87 11.74
N TYR A 83 6.57 -11.90 10.83
CA TYR A 83 6.22 -12.13 9.42
C TYR A 83 7.18 -13.11 8.74
N PHE A 84 8.45 -13.12 9.15
CA PHE A 84 9.40 -14.14 8.72
C PHE A 84 8.92 -15.56 9.09
N VAL A 85 8.49 -15.75 10.35
CA VAL A 85 7.96 -17.04 10.83
C VAL A 85 6.67 -17.38 10.08
N ASP A 86 5.78 -16.42 9.87
CA ASP A 86 4.56 -16.56 9.07
C ASP A 86 4.88 -17.10 7.66
N MET A 87 5.76 -16.41 6.93
CA MET A 87 6.19 -16.76 5.58
C MET A 87 6.77 -18.18 5.49
N THR A 88 7.56 -18.59 6.47
CA THR A 88 8.20 -19.92 6.47
C THR A 88 7.32 -21.06 6.95
N THR A 89 6.26 -20.76 7.70
CA THR A 89 5.33 -21.77 8.22
C THR A 89 4.10 -21.92 7.35
N HIS A 90 3.68 -20.87 6.65
CA HIS A 90 2.46 -20.88 5.84
C HIS A 90 2.59 -21.71 4.56
N ILE A 91 3.73 -21.73 3.87
CA ILE A 91 3.89 -22.52 2.64
C ILE A 91 4.55 -23.88 2.96
N PRO A 92 3.82 -25.01 2.82
CA PRO A 92 4.34 -26.34 3.06
C PRO A 92 5.58 -26.61 2.24
N LYS A 93 6.58 -27.22 2.87
CA LYS A 93 7.73 -27.77 2.14
C LYS A 93 7.28 -28.98 1.33
N ARG A 94 7.90 -29.20 0.16
CA ARG A 94 7.68 -30.36 -0.72
C ARG A 94 7.61 -31.66 0.08
N ARG A 95 6.43 -32.28 0.16
CA ARG A 95 6.25 -33.62 0.74
C ARG A 95 6.17 -34.64 -0.39
N VAL A 96 7.12 -35.57 -0.40
CA VAL A 96 7.27 -36.58 -1.47
C VAL A 96 6.15 -37.63 -1.48
N LEU A 97 5.38 -37.75 -0.38
CA LEU A 97 4.41 -38.84 -0.17
C LEU A 97 2.94 -38.43 -0.16
N THR A 98 2.62 -37.14 -0.34
CA THR A 98 1.24 -36.65 -0.37
C THR A 98 0.90 -36.08 -1.74
N SER A 99 -0.29 -36.40 -2.26
CA SER A 99 -0.75 -35.85 -3.54
C SER A 99 -1.12 -34.37 -3.39
N ALA A 100 -0.18 -33.49 -3.77
CA ALA A 100 -0.36 -32.05 -3.83
C ALA A 100 -1.49 -31.62 -4.79
N THR A 101 -1.93 -32.53 -5.67
CA THR A 101 -2.96 -32.28 -6.68
C THR A 101 -4.32 -32.91 -6.32
N SER A 102 -4.47 -33.44 -5.11
CA SER A 102 -5.78 -33.92 -4.64
C SER A 102 -6.73 -32.75 -4.39
N LYS A 103 -8.05 -32.95 -4.53
CA LYS A 103 -9.04 -31.87 -4.32
C LYS A 103 -8.94 -31.21 -2.94
N SER A 104 -8.70 -32.01 -1.90
CA SER A 104 -8.53 -31.51 -0.53
C SER A 104 -7.23 -30.72 -0.37
N ALA A 105 -6.12 -31.19 -0.96
CA ALA A 105 -4.85 -30.46 -0.95
C ALA A 105 -4.98 -29.13 -1.71
N ILE A 106 -5.60 -29.13 -2.89
CA ILE A 106 -5.85 -27.91 -3.69
C ILE A 106 -6.68 -26.92 -2.88
N ALA A 107 -7.77 -27.35 -2.24
CA ALA A 107 -8.60 -26.48 -1.41
C ALA A 107 -7.81 -25.89 -0.22
N ALA A 108 -6.99 -26.69 0.45
CA ALA A 108 -6.14 -26.22 1.55
C ALA A 108 -5.08 -25.22 1.06
N HIS A 109 -4.45 -25.48 -0.09
CA HIS A 109 -3.47 -24.57 -0.69
C HIS A 109 -4.11 -23.25 -1.13
N ILE A 110 -5.32 -23.27 -1.69
CA ILE A 110 -6.05 -22.05 -2.06
C ILE A 110 -6.25 -21.15 -0.83
N GLN A 111 -6.75 -21.72 0.27
CA GLN A 111 -6.96 -20.96 1.51
C GLN A 111 -5.65 -20.38 2.05
N MET A 112 -4.64 -21.22 2.13
CA MET A 112 -3.31 -20.86 2.60
C MET A 112 -2.63 -19.78 1.75
N PHE A 113 -2.70 -19.86 0.43
CA PHE A 113 -2.15 -18.84 -0.47
C PHE A 113 -2.94 -17.54 -0.41
N GLN A 114 -4.26 -17.62 -0.21
CA GLN A 114 -5.09 -16.44 0.03
C GLN A 114 -4.67 -15.74 1.32
N ASP A 115 -4.51 -16.49 2.41
CA ASP A 115 -4.11 -15.97 3.72
C ASP A 115 -2.71 -15.36 3.66
N LEU A 116 -1.77 -16.03 2.98
CA LEU A 116 -0.42 -15.51 2.74
C LEU A 116 -0.44 -14.15 2.05
N LEU A 117 -1.18 -13.99 0.95
CA LEU A 117 -1.27 -12.72 0.23
C LEU A 117 -1.92 -11.64 1.10
N ASN A 118 -2.98 -11.99 1.83
CA ASN A 118 -3.66 -11.07 2.74
C ASN A 118 -2.73 -10.59 3.86
N HIS A 119 -2.04 -11.51 4.53
CA HIS A 119 -1.09 -11.20 5.61
C HIS A 119 0.09 -10.39 5.09
N THR A 120 0.59 -10.70 3.90
CA THR A 120 1.68 -9.95 3.26
C THR A 120 1.30 -8.49 3.03
N VAL A 121 0.11 -8.26 2.46
CA VAL A 121 -0.41 -6.89 2.24
C VAL A 121 -0.68 -6.19 3.55
N ALA A 122 -1.29 -6.86 4.52
CA ALA A 122 -1.53 -6.30 5.85
C ALA A 122 -0.22 -5.91 6.54
N PHE A 123 0.81 -6.75 6.43
CA PHE A 123 2.14 -6.45 6.96
C PHE A 123 2.76 -5.23 6.29
N MET A 124 2.74 -5.12 4.95
CA MET A 124 3.26 -3.94 4.25
C MET A 124 2.54 -2.64 4.64
N ARG A 125 1.23 -2.73 4.95
CA ARG A 125 0.38 -1.59 5.32
C ARG A 125 0.38 -1.29 6.83
N CYS A 126 0.99 -2.15 7.63
CA CYS A 126 1.04 -1.98 9.07
C CYS A 126 1.83 -0.70 9.42
N PRO A 127 1.30 0.21 10.26
CA PRO A 127 2.00 1.43 10.64
C PRO A 127 3.41 1.20 11.17
N GLU A 128 3.61 0.12 11.93
CA GLU A 128 4.90 -0.28 12.51
C GLU A 128 5.91 -0.72 11.44
N SER A 129 5.43 -1.20 10.30
CA SER A 129 6.30 -1.64 9.20
C SER A 129 7.10 -0.50 8.59
N ARG A 130 6.63 0.76 8.71
CA ARG A 130 7.38 1.94 8.23
C ARG A 130 8.74 2.14 8.91
N PHE A 131 8.95 1.53 10.08
CA PHE A 131 10.20 1.61 10.82
C PHE A 131 11.28 0.65 10.31
N CYS A 132 11.01 -0.07 9.21
CA CYS A 132 11.97 -0.95 8.56
C CYS A 132 11.88 -0.83 7.04
N SER A 133 13.03 -0.69 6.37
CA SER A 133 13.11 -0.64 4.91
C SER A 133 12.74 -1.96 4.23
N LYS A 134 12.76 -3.09 4.95
CA LYS A 134 12.40 -4.40 4.38
C LYS A 134 10.94 -4.44 3.90
N PRO A 135 9.92 -4.20 4.75
CA PRO A 135 8.53 -4.13 4.30
C PRO A 135 8.19 -2.93 3.43
N THR A 136 8.93 -1.80 3.51
CA THR A 136 8.61 -0.61 2.71
C THR A 136 9.29 -0.58 1.35
N ASP A 137 10.52 -1.05 1.22
CA ASP A 137 11.32 -0.82 0.01
C ASP A 137 11.63 -2.13 -0.73
N VAL A 138 11.71 -3.24 0.00
CA VAL A 138 12.16 -4.53 -0.56
C VAL A 138 11.00 -5.47 -0.85
N LEU A 139 10.06 -5.60 0.09
CA LEU A 139 8.93 -6.53 -0.03
C LEU A 139 7.93 -6.14 -1.13
N PRO A 140 7.52 -4.87 -1.29
CA PRO A 140 6.49 -4.51 -2.28
C PRO A 140 6.91 -4.82 -3.72
N PRO A 141 8.15 -4.52 -4.18
CA PRO A 141 8.61 -4.95 -5.50
C PRO A 141 8.63 -6.49 -5.66
N LEU A 142 9.00 -7.24 -4.63
CA LEU A 142 9.01 -8.72 -4.70
C LEU A 142 7.61 -9.30 -4.87
N VAL A 143 6.61 -8.73 -4.18
CA VAL A 143 5.20 -9.12 -4.32
C VAL A 143 4.70 -8.75 -5.72
N PHE A 144 5.02 -7.55 -6.18
CA PHE A 144 4.65 -7.10 -7.53
C PHE A 144 5.25 -8.02 -8.60
N ASP A 145 6.55 -8.28 -8.55
CA ASP A 145 7.23 -9.20 -9.45
C ASP A 145 6.60 -10.60 -9.39
N PHE A 146 6.30 -11.11 -8.20
CA PHE A 146 5.61 -12.39 -8.07
C PHE A 146 4.26 -12.40 -8.79
N LEU A 147 3.44 -11.35 -8.66
CA LEU A 147 2.14 -11.26 -9.32
C LEU A 147 2.28 -11.17 -10.84
N PHE A 148 3.24 -10.40 -11.34
CA PHE A 148 3.32 -10.00 -12.75
C PHE A 148 4.46 -10.62 -13.57
N ALA A 149 5.29 -11.51 -13.01
CA ALA A 149 6.51 -12.05 -13.64
C ALA A 149 6.38 -12.57 -15.09
N ASN A 150 5.18 -13.02 -15.50
CA ASN A 150 4.93 -13.60 -16.82
C ASN A 150 3.78 -12.88 -17.56
N VAL A 151 3.52 -11.63 -17.21
CA VAL A 151 2.51 -10.81 -17.87
C VAL A 151 3.23 -9.77 -18.73
N ASP A 152 2.93 -9.78 -20.02
CA ASP A 152 3.42 -8.75 -20.93
C ASP A 152 2.71 -7.42 -20.64
N ASP A 153 3.38 -6.30 -20.93
CA ASP A 153 2.83 -4.96 -20.67
C ASP A 153 1.49 -4.73 -21.39
N ASP A 154 1.39 -5.20 -22.63
CA ASP A 154 0.15 -5.19 -23.43
C ASP A 154 -0.97 -6.05 -22.84
N GLY A 155 -0.63 -6.99 -21.96
CA GLY A 155 -1.57 -7.85 -21.25
C GLY A 155 -2.17 -7.21 -20.00
N ILE A 156 -1.67 -6.04 -19.57
CA ILE A 156 -2.18 -5.31 -18.41
C ILE A 156 -3.34 -4.40 -18.84
N PRO A 157 -4.56 -4.64 -18.35
CA PRO A 157 -5.66 -3.73 -18.60
C PRO A 157 -5.36 -2.31 -18.11
N HIS A 158 -5.66 -1.31 -18.94
CA HIS A 158 -5.60 0.10 -18.54
C HIS A 158 -6.36 0.33 -17.23
N GLY A 159 -5.77 1.10 -16.32
CA GLY A 159 -6.36 1.36 -15.02
C GLY A 159 -5.99 0.38 -13.92
N LEU A 160 -5.42 -0.79 -14.25
CA LEU A 160 -5.13 -1.80 -13.22
C LEU A 160 -3.99 -1.35 -12.28
N LEU A 161 -2.99 -0.66 -12.83
CA LEU A 161 -1.82 -0.18 -12.09
C LEU A 161 -1.96 1.27 -11.60
N ASP A 162 -3.09 1.93 -11.87
CA ASP A 162 -3.31 3.31 -11.47
C ASP A 162 -3.26 3.47 -9.95
N THR A 163 -2.55 4.51 -9.52
CA THR A 163 -2.53 5.01 -8.14
C THR A 163 -3.53 6.15 -7.96
N LEU A 164 -3.72 6.65 -6.73
CA LEU A 164 -4.58 7.82 -6.49
C LEU A 164 -4.06 9.08 -7.20
N GLU A 165 -2.75 9.21 -7.35
CA GLU A 165 -2.12 10.33 -8.06
C GLU A 165 -2.45 10.30 -9.56
N ASP A 166 -2.48 9.11 -10.16
CA ASP A 166 -2.84 8.89 -11.57
C ASP A 166 -4.35 9.05 -11.83
N ALA A 167 -5.18 8.59 -10.88
CA ALA A 167 -6.63 8.76 -10.92
C ALA A 167 -7.03 10.25 -10.81
N SER A 168 -6.26 11.04 -10.06
CA SER A 168 -6.42 12.51 -9.98
C SER A 168 -6.08 13.17 -11.32
N CYS A 169 -5.02 12.73 -12.00
CA CYS A 169 -4.63 13.23 -13.33
C CYS A 169 -5.67 12.92 -14.42
N THR A 170 -6.24 11.71 -14.45
CA THR A 170 -7.31 11.34 -15.41
C THR A 170 -8.61 12.11 -15.18
N LEU A 171 -8.94 12.46 -13.94
CA LEU A 171 -10.06 13.34 -13.60
C LEU A 171 -9.83 14.81 -14.00
N THR A 172 -8.58 15.26 -14.11
CA THR A 172 -8.24 16.60 -14.59
C THR A 172 -8.25 16.72 -16.12
N ALA A 173 -7.91 15.66 -16.86
CA ALA A 173 -7.88 15.66 -18.34
C ALA A 173 -9.28 15.74 -18.99
N LEU A 174 -10.34 15.28 -18.32
CA LEU A 174 -11.73 15.42 -18.77
C LEU A 174 -12.38 16.77 -18.41
N LYS A 175 -11.66 17.67 -17.72
CA LYS A 175 -12.18 18.98 -17.29
C LYS A 175 -11.52 20.15 -18.02
N HIS A 176 -11.44 20.08 -19.35
CA HIS A 176 -11.39 21.31 -20.17
C HIS A 176 -12.77 22.00 -20.19
N LYS A 177 -13.22 22.48 -19.03
CA LYS A 177 -14.24 23.52 -18.83
C LYS A 177 -14.19 23.94 -17.35
N SER A 178 -13.65 25.12 -17.11
CA SER A 178 -13.56 25.83 -15.81
C SER A 178 -14.93 25.87 -15.09
N PRO A 179 -14.97 25.90 -13.73
CA PRO A 179 -14.73 27.15 -13.02
C PRO A 179 -13.81 27.00 -11.78
N ARG A 180 -12.76 27.82 -11.75
CA ARG A 180 -11.69 27.98 -10.74
C ARG A 180 -12.12 28.29 -9.29
N HIS A 181 -13.38 28.14 -8.88
CA HIS A 181 -13.84 28.65 -7.58
C HIS A 181 -14.24 27.57 -6.54
N THR A 182 -14.34 26.29 -6.91
CA THR A 182 -14.77 25.21 -6.00
C THR A 182 -13.66 24.25 -5.57
N TYR A 183 -12.48 24.31 -6.19
CA TYR A 183 -11.34 23.43 -5.89
C TYR A 183 -10.64 23.79 -4.57
N HIS A 184 -10.54 25.08 -4.24
CA HIS A 184 -9.80 25.53 -3.07
C HIS A 184 -10.50 25.17 -1.76
N THR A 185 -11.84 25.14 -1.76
CA THR A 185 -12.65 24.77 -0.61
C THR A 185 -12.66 23.27 -0.36
N GLN A 186 -12.69 22.44 -1.41
CA GLN A 186 -12.69 20.98 -1.26
C GLN A 186 -11.31 20.41 -0.89
N LYS A 187 -10.22 20.98 -1.42
CA LYS A 187 -8.84 20.64 -1.02
C LYS A 187 -8.57 21.01 0.45
N GLN A 188 -8.95 22.22 0.87
CA GLN A 188 -8.83 22.63 2.27
C GLN A 188 -9.70 21.81 3.23
N GLN A 189 -10.82 21.26 2.75
CA GLN A 189 -11.68 20.42 3.57
C GLN A 189 -11.09 19.02 3.75
N LEU A 190 -10.52 18.42 2.70
CA LEU A 190 -9.84 17.13 2.77
C LEU A 190 -8.55 17.20 3.60
N GLU A 191 -7.74 18.25 3.44
CA GLU A 191 -6.50 18.44 4.23
C GLU A 191 -6.77 18.62 5.73
N ARG A 192 -7.98 19.08 6.12
CA ARG A 192 -8.40 19.17 7.52
C ARG A 192 -8.84 17.84 8.12
N GLU A 193 -9.16 16.86 7.28
CA GLU A 193 -9.60 15.52 7.69
C GLU A 193 -8.45 14.51 7.71
N LEU A 194 -7.25 14.91 7.30
CA LEU A 194 -6.04 14.10 7.33
C LEU A 194 -5.11 14.55 8.47
N CYS A 195 -4.42 13.59 9.08
CA CYS A 195 -3.36 13.89 10.03
C CYS A 195 -2.22 14.58 9.28
N ALA A 196 -1.80 15.75 9.74
CA ALA A 196 -0.79 16.51 9.04
C ALA A 196 0.63 15.87 9.09
N VAL A 197 0.86 14.90 9.97
CA VAL A 197 2.11 14.13 10.06
C VAL A 197 2.10 12.93 9.11
N CYS A 198 1.14 12.01 9.26
CA CYS A 198 1.13 10.76 8.49
C CYS A 198 0.26 10.80 7.22
N LYS A 199 -0.49 11.89 7.00
CA LYS A 199 -1.43 12.10 5.87
C LYS A 199 -2.55 11.05 5.76
N ILE A 200 -2.80 10.28 6.83
CA ILE A 200 -3.91 9.34 6.94
C ILE A 200 -5.12 10.02 7.57
N THR A 201 -6.34 9.58 7.24
CA THR A 201 -7.59 10.13 7.77
C THR A 201 -7.65 10.14 9.30
N LEU A 202 -8.11 11.25 9.86
CA LEU A 202 -8.30 11.45 11.31
C LEU A 202 -9.54 10.71 11.83
N ARG A 203 -10.51 10.41 10.97
CA ARG A 203 -11.73 9.67 11.31
C ARG A 203 -11.90 8.46 10.39
N SER A 204 -12.05 7.28 10.98
CA SER A 204 -12.48 6.08 10.25
C SER A 204 -14.01 6.01 10.26
N GLU A 205 -14.65 6.23 9.11
CA GLU A 205 -16.09 5.97 8.92
C GLU A 205 -16.33 4.54 8.40
N ALA A 206 -15.84 3.52 9.11
CA ALA A 206 -16.25 2.14 8.83
C ALA A 206 -16.07 1.23 10.06
N THR A 207 -17.22 0.92 10.67
CA THR A 207 -17.57 -0.36 11.31
C THR A 207 -16.61 -0.98 12.33
N HIS A 208 -17.00 -0.80 13.60
CA HIS A 208 -16.95 -1.76 14.71
C HIS A 208 -15.73 -2.70 14.82
N GLU A 209 -15.02 -2.50 15.94
CA GLU A 209 -13.98 -3.33 16.55
C GLU A 209 -12.53 -3.08 16.09
N LEU A 210 -11.82 -2.41 17.02
CA LEU A 210 -10.36 -2.30 17.19
C LEU A 210 -9.73 -0.96 16.74
N ALA A 211 -9.22 -0.26 17.76
CA ALA A 211 -8.51 1.03 17.79
C ALA A 211 -9.36 2.30 17.57
N ILE A 212 -9.93 2.83 18.68
CA ILE A 212 -10.20 4.27 18.80
C ILE A 212 -8.83 4.95 18.75
N VAL A 213 -8.42 5.45 17.58
CA VAL A 213 -7.22 6.28 17.48
C VAL A 213 -7.58 7.64 18.04
N GLY A 214 -6.98 8.03 19.17
CA GLY A 214 -7.20 9.33 19.78
C GLY A 214 -6.74 10.46 18.84
N ILE A 215 -7.49 11.56 18.86
CA ILE A 215 -7.24 12.73 18.02
C ILE A 215 -6.91 13.91 18.91
N SER A 216 -5.73 14.49 18.69
CA SER A 216 -5.27 15.70 19.35
C SER A 216 -5.36 16.89 18.41
N THR A 217 -5.97 17.98 18.90
CA THR A 217 -6.03 19.26 18.18
C THR A 217 -5.25 20.30 18.94
N LEU A 218 -4.23 20.88 18.31
CA LEU A 218 -3.40 21.93 18.91
C LEU A 218 -4.11 23.30 18.88
N PRO A 219 -3.66 24.31 19.66
CA PRO A 219 -4.26 25.66 19.68
C PRO A 219 -4.32 26.36 18.30
N CYS A 220 -3.39 26.01 17.41
CA CYS A 220 -3.35 26.45 16.01
C CYS A 220 -4.42 25.78 15.12
N LYS A 221 -5.27 24.92 15.69
CA LYS A 221 -6.38 24.17 15.05
C LYS A 221 -5.97 23.04 14.11
N HIS A 222 -4.69 22.72 14.03
CA HIS A 222 -4.21 21.51 13.34
C HIS A 222 -4.53 20.27 14.16
N ALA A 223 -4.99 19.21 13.47
CA ALA A 223 -5.41 17.97 14.08
C ALA A 223 -4.52 16.80 13.66
N PHE A 224 -4.29 15.90 14.60
CA PHE A 224 -3.32 14.81 14.48
C PHE A 224 -3.82 13.56 15.20
N HIS A 225 -3.35 12.38 14.80
CA HIS A 225 -3.43 11.21 15.68
C HIS A 225 -2.52 11.44 16.90
N ASP A 226 -2.96 11.03 18.08
CA ASP A 226 -2.21 11.20 19.34
C ASP A 226 -0.78 10.66 19.23
N GLU A 227 -0.62 9.45 18.69
CA GLU A 227 0.69 8.81 18.46
C GLU A 227 1.58 9.61 17.50
N CYS A 228 0.98 10.24 16.48
CA CYS A 228 1.73 11.01 15.50
C CYS A 228 2.22 12.34 16.09
N ILE A 229 1.38 13.02 16.88
CA ILE A 229 1.76 14.32 17.43
C ILE A 229 2.75 14.20 18.59
N VAL A 230 2.62 13.17 19.44
CA VAL A 230 3.56 12.93 20.54
C VAL A 230 4.97 12.68 20.00
N VAL A 231 5.10 11.84 18.97
CA VAL A 231 6.39 11.59 18.32
C VAL A 231 6.93 12.86 17.66
N ALA A 232 6.09 13.60 16.95
CA ALA A 232 6.53 14.80 16.24
C ALA A 232 6.99 15.92 17.20
N LEU A 233 6.28 16.12 18.32
CA LEU A 233 6.67 17.09 19.34
C LEU A 233 7.93 16.66 20.08
N ASN A 234 8.08 15.38 20.42
CA ASN A 234 9.29 14.89 21.08
C ASN A 234 10.53 14.94 20.16
N ALA A 235 10.33 14.98 18.85
CA ALA A 235 11.41 15.15 17.87
C ALA A 235 11.74 16.62 17.59
N SER A 236 10.89 17.58 17.96
CA SER A 236 11.14 19.01 17.81
C SER A 236 11.58 19.63 19.13
N ASP A 237 12.77 20.25 19.15
CA ASP A 237 13.30 20.90 20.35
C ASP A 237 12.42 22.05 20.87
N SER A 238 11.56 22.61 20.02
CA SER A 238 10.70 23.74 20.33
C SER A 238 9.25 23.38 20.70
N LEU A 239 8.85 22.09 20.63
CA LEU A 239 7.47 21.64 20.85
C LEU A 239 6.43 22.40 20.00
N ASP A 240 6.86 22.91 18.85
CA ASP A 240 6.00 23.64 17.93
C ASP A 240 5.14 22.70 17.10
N CYS A 241 3.99 23.21 16.64
CA CYS A 241 3.12 22.50 15.72
C CYS A 241 3.87 22.22 14.40
N PRO A 242 4.02 20.95 13.98
CA PRO A 242 4.75 20.59 12.76
C PRO A 242 4.19 21.26 11.49
N SER A 243 2.87 21.45 11.44
CA SER A 243 2.20 22.07 10.30
C SER A 243 2.40 23.58 10.22
N CYS A 244 2.53 24.25 11.37
CA CYS A 244 2.73 25.70 11.39
C CYS A 244 4.13 26.06 10.86
N VAL A 245 5.14 25.26 11.20
CA VAL A 245 6.51 25.45 10.73
C VAL A 245 6.61 25.33 9.20
N THR A 246 5.78 24.51 8.56
CA THR A 246 5.77 24.35 7.10
C THR A 246 4.99 25.45 6.37
N ASP A 247 4.02 26.10 7.02
CA ASP A 247 3.18 27.12 6.40
C ASP A 247 3.86 28.50 6.33
N ASP A 248 4.79 28.79 7.25
CA ASP A 248 5.51 30.08 7.30
C ASP A 248 6.49 30.30 6.13
N ASP A 249 6.94 29.24 5.44
CA ASP A 249 7.86 29.36 4.28
C ASP A 249 7.14 29.78 2.97
N SER A 250 5.80 29.77 2.96
CA SER A 250 5.01 30.00 1.73
C SER A 250 4.59 31.46 1.51
N THR A 251 4.90 32.36 2.44
CA THR A 251 4.28 33.71 2.47
C THR A 251 5.30 34.85 2.47
N ASP A 252 6.26 34.84 1.54
CA ASP A 252 7.18 35.98 1.40
C ASP A 252 7.43 36.39 -0.06
N MET A 253 6.37 36.81 -0.76
CA MET A 253 6.47 37.61 -2.00
C MET A 253 5.30 38.60 -2.13
N ARG A 254 5.21 39.58 -1.22
CA ARG A 254 4.57 40.87 -1.58
C ARG A 254 5.16 42.02 -0.77
N GLY A 255 6.05 42.76 -1.44
CA GLY A 255 6.82 43.86 -0.88
C GLY A 255 6.01 45.03 -0.31
N PRO A 256 6.71 45.96 0.38
CA PRO A 256 6.12 46.99 1.23
C PRO A 256 5.35 48.08 0.45
N PRO A 257 4.42 48.79 1.11
CA PRO A 257 3.55 49.76 0.47
C PRO A 257 4.30 51.03 0.06
N ALA A 258 4.04 51.49 -1.17
CA ALA A 258 4.50 52.78 -1.66
C ALA A 258 3.81 53.92 -0.87
N THR A 259 4.62 54.71 -0.17
CA THR A 259 4.26 56.03 0.34
C THR A 259 4.25 57.01 -0.82
N SER A 260 3.16 57.77 -0.98
CA SER A 260 3.13 58.96 -1.84
C SER A 260 2.84 60.20 -1.00
N PRO A 261 3.48 61.36 -1.30
CA PRO A 261 3.42 62.56 -0.48
C PRO A 261 2.25 63.48 -0.87
N GLN A 262 1.85 64.31 0.09
CA GLN A 262 0.98 65.48 -0.10
C GLN A 262 1.59 66.48 -1.09
N THR A 263 0.75 67.11 -1.92
CA THR A 263 0.92 68.53 -2.25
C THR A 263 -0.43 69.16 -2.62
N ALA A 264 -0.75 70.25 -1.92
CA ALA A 264 -1.85 71.18 -2.21
C ALA A 264 -1.54 72.02 -3.47
N PRO A 265 -2.52 72.75 -4.01
CA PRO A 265 -2.85 74.07 -3.46
C PRO A 265 -4.33 74.28 -3.11
#